data_AF-A0A3L7X6M1-F1
#
_entry.id   AF-A0A3L7X6M1-F1
#
_cell.length_a   1.000
_cell.length_b   1.000
_cell.length_c   1.000
_cell.angle_alpha   90.00
_cell.angle_beta   90.00
_cell.angle_gamma   90.00
#
_symmetry.space_group_name_H-M   'P 1'
#
loop_
_entity.id
_entity.type
_entity.pdbx_description
1 polymer ?
#
loop_
_entity_poly.entity_id
_entity_poly.type
_entity_poly.pdbx_seq_one_letter_code
_entity_poly.pdbx_strand_id
1 'polypeptide(L)'
;MALMNDRYTYRVSWSQKDEEYVGLCAEFPSLSWLAATPEDALAGIRVVVSDVVADMQSNGEDVPVPLATKHYSGKFMVRVPPEVHRTLALAAAEAGVSLNRLASAKLNQ
;
A
#
# COMPACT_ATOMS: atom_id res chain seq x y z
N MET A 1 -18.98 -18.18 -3.20
CA MET A 1 -18.29 -18.50 -1.92
C MET A 1 -17.53 -17.25 -1.50
N ALA A 2 -17.80 -16.71 -0.31
CA ALA A 2 -17.11 -15.52 0.17
C ALA A 2 -15.66 -15.91 0.51
N LEU A 3 -14.70 -15.30 -0.18
CA LEU A 3 -13.27 -15.45 0.11
C LEU A 3 -13.03 -15.00 1.56
N MET A 4 -12.68 -15.93 2.46
CA MET A 4 -12.69 -15.70 3.92
C MET A 4 -11.73 -14.59 4.38
N ASN A 5 -10.79 -14.14 3.53
CA ASN A 5 -9.77 -13.14 3.87
C ASN A 5 -9.66 -11.98 2.84
N ASP A 6 -10.78 -11.55 2.25
CA ASP A 6 -10.84 -10.50 1.21
C ASP A 6 -10.68 -9.06 1.74
N ARG A 7 -9.77 -8.83 2.69
CA ARG A 7 -9.50 -7.49 3.26
C ARG A 7 -8.23 -6.86 2.69
N TYR A 8 -7.65 -7.48 1.67
CA TYR A 8 -6.50 -6.95 0.95
C TYR A 8 -6.89 -5.74 0.10
N THR A 9 -5.92 -4.90 -0.21
CA THR A 9 -6.15 -3.66 -0.96
C THR A 9 -5.94 -3.91 -2.44
N TYR A 10 -7.04 -3.97 -3.19
CA TYR A 10 -7.02 -4.16 -4.64
C TYR A 10 -7.12 -2.83 -5.39
N ARG A 11 -6.42 -2.75 -6.52
CA ARG A 11 -6.52 -1.64 -7.46
C ARG A 11 -6.65 -2.19 -8.87
N VAL A 12 -7.55 -1.58 -9.64
CA VAL A 12 -7.67 -1.83 -11.08
C VAL A 12 -7.26 -0.57 -11.84
N SER A 13 -6.47 -0.73 -12.89
CA SER A 13 -6.06 0.35 -13.77
C SER A 13 -5.98 -0.12 -15.22
N TRP A 14 -6.18 0.78 -16.18
CA TRP A 14 -5.96 0.47 -17.60
C TRP A 14 -4.46 0.37 -17.92
N SER A 15 -4.03 -0.69 -18.60
CA SER A 15 -2.69 -0.82 -19.17
C SER A 15 -2.74 -0.49 -20.66
N GLN A 16 -2.14 0.63 -21.05
CA GLN A 16 -2.03 0.97 -22.47
C GLN A 16 -1.13 -0.01 -23.24
N LYS A 17 -0.16 -0.64 -22.56
CA LYS A 17 0.78 -1.57 -23.17
C LYS A 17 0.11 -2.90 -23.53
N ASP A 18 -0.76 -3.37 -22.65
CA ASP A 18 -1.41 -4.68 -22.78
C ASP A 18 -2.84 -4.56 -23.37
N GLU A 19 -3.33 -3.33 -23.58
CA GLU A 19 -4.69 -3.02 -24.05
C GLU A 19 -5.80 -3.68 -23.21
N GLU A 20 -5.52 -3.87 -21.91
CA GLU A 20 -6.38 -4.55 -20.94
C GLU A 20 -6.38 -3.83 -19.59
N TYR A 21 -7.34 -4.17 -18.72
CA TYR A 21 -7.34 -3.76 -17.32
C TYR A 21 -6.43 -4.67 -16.50
N VAL A 22 -5.55 -4.06 -15.71
CA VAL A 22 -4.69 -4.76 -14.75
C VAL A 22 -5.25 -4.63 -13.33
N GLY A 23 -5.54 -5.77 -12.71
CA GLY A 23 -5.82 -5.92 -11.29
C GLY A 23 -4.52 -6.17 -10.52
N LEU A 24 -4.33 -5.44 -9.41
CA LEU A 24 -3.14 -5.50 -8.56
C LEU A 24 -3.55 -5.58 -7.08
N CYS A 25 -2.70 -6.19 -6.26
CA CYS A 25 -2.83 -6.20 -4.80
C CYS A 25 -1.68 -5.44 -4.16
N ALA A 26 -1.95 -4.46 -3.29
CA ALA A 26 -0.91 -3.61 -2.70
C ALA A 26 0.06 -4.39 -1.80
N GLU A 27 -0.46 -5.41 -1.10
CA GLU A 27 0.30 -6.30 -0.23
C GLU A 27 1.12 -7.35 -0.98
N PHE A 28 0.79 -7.62 -2.25
CA PHE A 28 1.49 -8.56 -3.12
C PHE A 28 1.89 -7.88 -4.44
N PRO A 29 2.96 -7.05 -4.45
CA PRO A 29 3.33 -6.24 -5.62
C PRO A 29 3.72 -7.05 -6.87
N SER A 30 4.05 -8.32 -6.70
CA SER A 30 4.39 -9.25 -7.79
C SER A 30 3.16 -9.89 -8.44
N LEU A 31 1.97 -9.80 -7.82
CA LEU A 31 0.74 -10.40 -8.34
C LEU A 31 -0.02 -9.38 -9.19
N SER A 32 -0.37 -9.81 -10.40
CA SER A 32 -1.22 -9.06 -11.32
C SER A 32 -2.16 -9.99 -12.07
N TRP A 33 -3.27 -9.43 -12.53
CA TRP A 33 -4.21 -10.11 -13.42
C TRP A 33 -4.65 -9.17 -14.53
N LEU A 34 -4.59 -9.61 -15.78
CA LEU A 34 -5.07 -8.85 -16.94
C LEU A 34 -6.44 -9.37 -17.37
N ALA A 35 -7.34 -8.46 -17.70
CA ALA A 35 -8.63 -8.81 -18.29
C ALA A 35 -9.20 -7.65 -19.12
N ALA A 36 -10.10 -7.99 -20.05
CA ALA A 36 -10.78 -7.02 -20.90
C ALA A 36 -11.70 -6.05 -20.14
N THR A 37 -12.18 -6.42 -18.96
CA THR A 37 -13.07 -5.58 -18.14
C THR A 37 -12.48 -5.32 -16.75
N PRO A 38 -12.82 -4.16 -16.12
CA PRO A 38 -12.39 -3.88 -14.75
C PRO A 38 -12.87 -4.91 -13.73
N GLU A 39 -14.09 -5.42 -13.91
CA GLU A 39 -14.73 -6.39 -13.02
C GLU A 39 -14.01 -7.74 -13.07
N ASP A 40 -13.66 -8.20 -14.28
CA ASP A 40 -12.90 -9.44 -14.47
C ASP A 40 -11.47 -9.31 -13.94
N ALA A 41 -10.85 -8.13 -14.11
CA ALA A 41 -9.53 -7.85 -13.58
C ALA A 41 -9.53 -7.94 -12.04
N LEU A 42 -10.55 -7.39 -11.39
CA LEU A 42 -10.73 -7.46 -9.95
C LEU A 42 -11.06 -8.87 -9.46
N ALA A 43 -11.95 -9.59 -10.16
CA ALA A 43 -12.31 -10.95 -9.81
C ALA A 43 -11.10 -11.89 -9.92
N GLY A 44 -10.34 -11.78 -11.01
CA GLY A 44 -9.15 -12.59 -11.25
C GLY A 44 -8.06 -12.37 -10.20
N ILE A 45 -7.71 -11.11 -9.90
CA ILE A 45 -6.66 -10.85 -8.89
C ILE A 45 -7.06 -11.35 -7.49
N ARG A 46 -8.36 -11.32 -7.14
CA ARG A 46 -8.85 -11.85 -5.86
C ARG A 46 -8.69 -13.36 -5.75
N VAL A 47 -8.91 -14.09 -6.84
CA VAL A 47 -8.68 -15.54 -6.90
C VAL A 47 -7.18 -15.83 -6.74
N VAL A 48 -6.33 -15.16 -7.53
CA VAL A 48 -4.87 -15.36 -7.47
C VAL A 48 -4.32 -15.09 -6.06
N VAL A 49 -4.73 -14.01 -5.40
CA VAL A 49 -4.31 -13.72 -4.03
C VAL A 49 -4.79 -14.81 -3.06
N SER A 50 -6.00 -15.31 -3.21
CA SER A 50 -6.51 -16.40 -2.36
C SER A 50 -5.70 -17.68 -2.51
N ASP A 51 -5.36 -18.04 -3.73
CA ASP A 51 -4.59 -19.26 -4.02
C ASP A 51 -3.17 -19.14 -3.45
N VAL A 52 -2.52 -18.00 -3.64
CA VAL A 52 -1.18 -17.72 -3.08
C VAL A 52 -1.20 -17.73 -1.56
N VAL A 53 -2.21 -17.10 -0.93
CA VAL A 53 -2.34 -17.11 0.53
C VAL A 53 -2.51 -18.54 1.05
N ALA A 54 -3.32 -19.37 0.38
CA ALA A 54 -3.51 -20.76 0.76
C ALA A 54 -2.21 -21.58 0.62
N ASP A 55 -1.46 -21.37 -0.47
CA ASP A 55 -0.17 -22.03 -0.70
C ASP A 55 0.86 -21.65 0.38
N MET A 56 1.03 -20.35 0.63
CA MET A 56 1.92 -19.82 1.68
C MET A 56 1.57 -20.39 3.07
N GLN A 57 0.27 -20.48 3.40
CA GLN A 57 -0.18 -21.10 4.65
C GLN A 57 0.18 -22.58 4.73
N SER A 58 0.09 -23.30 3.60
CA SER A 58 0.44 -24.73 3.56
C SER A 58 1.95 -24.96 3.69
N ASN A 59 2.75 -24.04 3.16
CA ASN A 59 4.22 -24.07 3.22
C ASN A 59 4.78 -23.49 4.53
N GLY A 60 3.93 -22.92 5.40
CA GLY A 60 4.34 -22.29 6.65
C GLY A 60 5.09 -20.97 6.45
N GLU A 61 4.82 -20.28 5.34
CA GLU A 61 5.41 -18.99 5.01
C GLU A 61 4.66 -17.83 5.68
N ASP A 62 5.36 -16.70 5.85
CA ASP A 62 4.78 -15.49 6.44
C ASP A 62 3.83 -14.79 5.47
N VAL A 63 2.53 -14.93 5.69
CA VAL A 63 1.50 -14.26 4.89
C VAL A 63 1.42 -12.76 5.23
N PRO A 64 1.49 -11.86 4.24
CA PRO A 64 1.28 -10.43 4.45
C PRO A 64 -0.07 -10.13 5.12
N VAL A 65 -0.03 -9.33 6.19
CA VAL A 65 -1.24 -8.86 6.88
C VAL A 65 -1.94 -7.80 6.00
N PRO A 66 -3.27 -7.91 5.77
CA PRO A 66 -4.00 -6.92 4.99
C PRO A 66 -3.86 -5.51 5.58
N LEU A 67 -3.60 -4.51 4.72
CA LEU A 67 -3.40 -3.12 5.12
C LEU A 67 -4.62 -2.54 5.84
N ALA A 68 -5.83 -3.00 5.49
CA ALA A 68 -7.09 -2.59 6.11
C ALA A 68 -7.20 -3.00 7.59
N THR A 69 -6.52 -4.07 7.99
CA THR A 69 -6.52 -4.59 9.37
C THR A 69 -5.21 -4.36 10.11
N LYS A 70 -4.20 -3.81 9.41
CA LYS A 70 -2.89 -3.55 9.98
C LYS A 70 -2.96 -2.45 11.04
N HIS A 71 -2.32 -2.67 12.18
CA HIS A 71 -2.17 -1.65 13.21
C HIS A 71 -1.04 -0.69 12.84
N TYR A 72 -1.31 0.62 12.86
CA TYR A 72 -0.32 1.66 12.56
C TYR A 72 -0.03 2.48 13.83
N SER A 73 1.24 2.53 14.24
CA SER A 73 1.67 3.20 15.47
C SER A 73 1.76 4.73 15.37
N GLY A 74 1.60 5.29 14.16
CA GLY A 74 1.83 6.71 13.86
C GLY A 74 3.30 7.14 13.89
N LYS A 75 4.24 6.27 14.26
CA LYS A 75 5.68 6.56 14.21
C LYS A 75 6.19 6.34 12.78
N PHE A 76 6.66 7.41 12.16
CA PHE A 76 7.19 7.39 10.79
C PHE A 76 8.57 8.06 10.77
N MET A 77 9.63 7.26 10.73
CA MET A 77 11.02 7.75 10.66
C MET A 77 11.46 7.85 9.21
N VAL A 78 11.69 9.07 8.73
CA VAL A 78 12.12 9.33 7.36
C VAL A 78 13.56 9.82 7.36
N ARG A 79 14.38 9.21 6.50
CA ARG A 79 15.70 9.75 6.18
C ARG A 79 15.53 10.85 5.14
N VAL A 80 15.95 12.07 5.50
CA VAL A 80 15.99 13.21 4.58
C VAL A 80 17.42 13.73 4.43
N PRO A 81 17.76 14.36 3.30
CA PRO A 81 19.04 15.03 3.15
C PRO A 81 19.27 16.13 4.21
N PRO A 82 20.53 16.44 4.57
CA PRO A 82 20.84 17.44 5.59
C PRO A 82 20.26 18.83 5.31
N GLU A 83 20.21 19.25 4.04
CA GLU A 83 19.63 20.53 3.63
C GLU A 83 18.12 20.63 3.90
N VAL A 84 17.38 19.52 3.71
CA VAL A 84 15.95 19.44 4.01
C VAL A 84 15.74 19.50 5.51
N HIS A 85 16.53 18.74 6.28
CA HIS A 85 16.49 18.79 7.74
C HIS A 85 16.75 20.20 8.28
N ARG A 86 17.77 20.91 7.75
CA ARG A 86 18.07 22.30 8.14
C ARG A 86 16.88 23.23 7.87
N THR A 87 16.30 23.13 6.69
CA THR A 87 15.16 23.97 6.29
C THR A 87 13.97 23.77 7.22
N LEU A 88 13.64 22.51 7.53
CA LEU A 88 12.55 22.18 8.45
C LEU A 88 12.84 22.66 9.88
N ALA A 89 14.08 22.54 10.35
CA ALA A 89 14.48 22.98 11.70
C ALA A 89 14.36 24.50 11.86
N LEU A 90 14.76 25.26 10.84
CA LEU A 90 14.62 26.72 10.84
C LEU A 90 13.14 27.13 10.86
N ALA A 91 12.33 26.57 9.95
CA ALA A 91 10.90 26.86 9.89
C ALA A 91 10.17 26.50 11.20
N ALA A 92 10.57 25.41 11.86
CA ALA A 92 10.00 25.01 13.14
C ALA A 92 10.35 26.00 14.26
N ALA A 93 11.60 26.48 14.29
CA ALA A 93 12.06 27.48 15.24
C ALA A 93 11.35 28.83 15.04
N GLU A 94 11.20 29.29 13.80
CA GLU A 94 10.48 30.53 13.44
C GLU A 94 8.99 30.47 13.85
N ALA A 95 8.37 29.30 13.68
CA ALA A 95 6.98 29.06 14.07
C ALA A 95 6.80 28.73 15.57
N GLY A 96 7.90 28.61 16.35
CA GLY A 96 7.83 28.28 17.77
C GLY A 96 7.27 26.89 18.08
N VAL A 97 7.44 25.93 17.17
CA VAL A 97 6.92 24.56 17.30
C VAL A 97 8.02 23.51 17.19
N SER A 98 7.74 22.28 17.63
CA SER A 98 8.65 21.17 17.39
C SER A 98 8.69 20.78 15.90
N LEU A 99 9.83 20.23 15.48
CA LEU A 99 10.02 19.70 14.13
C LEU A 99 8.92 18.69 13.75
N ASN A 100 8.57 17.80 14.69
CA ASN A 100 7.50 16.82 14.49
C ASN A 100 6.14 17.49 14.30
N ARG A 101 5.81 18.55 15.06
CA ARG A 101 4.55 19.28 14.90
C ARG A 101 4.48 19.95 13.53
N LEU A 102 5.57 20.58 13.08
CA LEU A 102 5.64 21.17 11.74
C LEU A 102 5.46 20.11 10.64
N ALA A 103 6.18 18.99 10.75
CA ALA A 103 6.10 17.89 9.80
C ALA A 103 4.68 17.28 9.76
N SER A 104 4.06 17.01 10.91
CA SER A 104 2.70 16.51 10.99
C SER A 104 1.68 17.46 10.35
N ALA A 105 1.82 18.78 10.53
CA ALA A 105 0.93 19.76 9.92
C ALA A 105 1.04 19.81 8.38
N LYS A 106 2.22 19.47 7.82
CA LYS A 106 2.45 19.38 6.38
C LYS A 106 1.97 18.05 5.78
N LEU A 107 2.01 16.96 6.54
CA LEU A 107 1.56 15.63 6.10
C LEU A 107 0.03 15.45 6.11
N ASN A 108 -0.69 16.33 6.83
CA ASN A 108 -2.15 16.30 6.93
C ASN A 108 -2.85 17.23 5.92
N GLN A 109 -2.11 17.76 4.95
CA GLN A 109 -2.61 18.58 3.83
C GLN A 109 -2.56 17.75 2.55
#